data_AF-A0A7W7WNQ4-F1
#
_entry.id   AF-A0A7W7WNQ4-F1
#
_cell.length_a   1.000
_cell.length_b   1.000
_cell.length_c   1.000
_cell.angle_alpha   90.00
_cell.angle_beta   90.00
_cell.angle_gamma   90.00
#
_symmetry.space_group_name_H-M   'P 1'
#
loop_
_entity.id
_entity.type
_entity.pdbx_description
1 polymer ?
#
loop_
_entity_poly.entity_id
_entity_poly.type
_entity_poly.pdbx_seq_one_letter_code
_entity_poly.pdbx_strand_id
1 'polypeptide(L)'
;MSTRRAAALISGALTGGALLAGCSPATPAGAPAPSSTGPATTSTRSAAAATSPSCPPSATFPVDPITRTPEAPGVGNGVSLWAMFFPREGERELQATEETKIVWRMTGTGDLRIRATGPDDVTVTPMWGPELHTGSNWSRPGTEWGTGWIFPTAGCWTVQADRDNGATAMLTLRVAP
;
A
#
# COMPACT_ATOMS: atom_id res chain seq x y z
N MET A 1 35.70 23.29 26.79
CA MET A 1 35.21 24.66 27.05
C MET A 1 33.73 24.57 27.41
N SER A 2 33.40 25.05 28.59
CA SER A 2 32.09 25.09 29.22
C SER A 2 31.26 26.24 28.64
N THR A 3 29.96 26.03 28.39
CA THR A 3 28.93 26.93 28.95
C THR A 3 27.56 26.28 28.90
N ARG A 4 26.98 26.14 30.09
CA ARG A 4 25.57 25.81 30.37
C ARG A 4 24.68 27.00 30.02
N ARG A 5 23.44 26.74 29.60
CA ARG A 5 22.29 27.59 29.97
C ARG A 5 21.08 26.71 30.26
N ALA A 6 20.66 26.74 31.52
CA ALA A 6 19.36 26.28 31.97
C ALA A 6 18.39 27.48 31.96
N ALA A 7 17.13 27.22 31.65
CA ALA A 7 16.01 28.06 32.08
C ALA A 7 14.79 27.14 32.25
N ALA A 8 14.42 26.94 33.51
CA ALA A 8 13.12 26.42 33.95
C ALA A 8 12.09 27.56 33.94
N LEU A 9 10.85 27.23 34.36
CA LEU A 9 9.65 28.06 34.66
C LEU A 9 8.51 27.78 33.66
N ILE A 10 7.24 27.57 34.00
CA ILE A 10 6.43 27.70 35.23
C ILE A 10 5.16 26.83 35.08
N SER A 11 4.66 26.33 36.20
CA SER A 11 3.41 25.60 36.41
C SER A 11 2.13 26.33 35.99
N GLY A 12 1.11 25.57 35.58
CA GLY A 12 -0.27 26.03 35.48
C GLY A 12 -1.25 24.87 35.63
N ALA A 13 -1.70 24.63 36.87
CA ALA A 13 -2.80 23.72 37.17
C ALA A 13 -4.14 24.47 37.03
N LEU A 14 -5.11 23.87 36.35
CA LEU A 14 -6.51 24.31 36.37
C LEU A 14 -7.41 23.09 36.63
N THR A 15 -8.05 23.17 37.78
CA THR A 15 -9.06 22.29 38.36
C THR A 15 -10.44 22.58 37.78
N GLY A 16 -11.30 21.55 37.64
CA GLY A 16 -12.73 21.69 37.99
C GLY A 16 -13.79 21.26 36.96
N GLY A 17 -14.79 20.50 37.47
CA GLY A 17 -16.19 20.43 36.96
C GLY A 17 -16.54 19.12 36.23
N ALA A 18 -17.04 18.07 36.89
CA ALA A 18 -18.39 17.84 37.43
C ALA A 18 -19.49 17.48 36.38
N LEU A 19 -19.74 16.17 36.29
CA LEU A 19 -21.01 15.43 36.15
C LEU A 19 -22.21 16.06 35.43
N LEU A 20 -22.69 15.39 34.37
CA LEU A 20 -24.13 15.17 34.14
C LEU A 20 -24.38 13.74 33.64
N ALA A 21 -25.10 12.96 34.46
CA ALA A 21 -25.72 11.70 34.11
C ALA A 21 -27.02 11.96 33.32
N GLY A 22 -27.22 11.22 32.23
CA GLY A 22 -28.48 11.22 31.48
C GLY A 22 -28.91 9.78 31.21
N CYS A 23 -29.75 9.22 32.09
CA CYS A 23 -30.49 7.99 31.86
C CYS A 23 -31.91 8.31 31.37
N SER A 24 -32.41 7.48 30.44
CA SER A 24 -33.75 6.83 30.42
C SER A 24 -34.32 6.76 29.00
N PRO A 25 -35.31 5.88 28.71
CA PRO A 25 -35.60 4.55 29.24
C PRO A 25 -35.67 3.49 28.12
N ALA A 26 -35.67 2.22 28.50
CA ALA A 26 -35.95 1.08 27.62
C ALA A 26 -37.44 0.71 27.60
N THR A 27 -37.82 -0.13 26.62
CA THR A 27 -38.99 -1.06 26.53
C THR A 27 -40.17 -0.52 25.67
N PRO A 28 -40.83 -1.30 24.77
CA PRO A 28 -41.12 -2.73 24.88
C PRO A 28 -40.83 -3.65 23.69
N ALA A 29 -40.80 -4.94 24.06
CA ALA A 29 -40.77 -6.12 23.21
C ALA A 29 -41.99 -6.21 22.28
N GLY A 30 -41.73 -6.32 20.97
CA GLY A 30 -42.65 -6.87 19.99
C GLY A 30 -42.19 -8.27 19.60
N ALA A 31 -43.07 -9.25 19.78
CA ALA A 31 -42.87 -10.68 19.49
C ALA A 31 -42.72 -10.97 17.97
N PRO A 32 -42.34 -12.21 17.58
CA PRO A 32 -41.62 -12.49 16.33
C PRO A 32 -42.52 -12.66 15.11
N ALA A 33 -42.01 -12.34 13.92
CA ALA A 33 -42.57 -12.79 12.66
C ALA A 33 -41.69 -13.92 12.06
N PRO A 34 -42.29 -15.01 11.55
CA PRO A 34 -41.57 -16.19 11.08
C PRO A 34 -41.06 -16.06 9.64
N SER A 35 -39.91 -16.69 9.42
CA SER A 35 -39.46 -17.45 8.24
C SER A 35 -39.74 -16.88 6.84
N SER A 36 -38.64 -16.50 6.18
CA SER A 36 -38.45 -16.82 4.76
C SER A 36 -36.99 -17.20 4.55
N THR A 37 -36.71 -18.48 4.80
CA THR A 37 -35.48 -19.16 4.40
C THR A 37 -35.48 -19.27 2.88
N GLY A 38 -35.11 -18.18 2.20
CA GLY A 38 -34.66 -18.28 0.82
C GLY A 38 -33.29 -18.95 0.84
N PRO A 39 -32.99 -19.91 -0.06
CA PRO A 39 -31.61 -20.31 -0.25
C PRO A 39 -30.86 -19.08 -0.73
N ALA A 40 -30.01 -18.52 0.14
CA ALA A 40 -28.94 -17.65 -0.31
C ALA A 40 -28.06 -18.55 -1.18
N THR A 41 -28.32 -18.55 -2.48
CA THR A 41 -27.40 -19.11 -3.46
C THR A 41 -26.12 -18.34 -3.27
N THR A 42 -25.18 -18.93 -2.54
CA THR A 42 -23.80 -18.47 -2.47
C THR A 42 -23.30 -18.55 -3.89
N SER A 43 -23.48 -17.45 -4.63
CA SER A 43 -22.89 -17.24 -5.92
C SER A 43 -21.42 -17.04 -5.61
N THR A 44 -20.70 -18.16 -5.43
CA THR A 44 -19.26 -18.23 -5.52
C THR A 44 -18.94 -17.79 -6.95
N ARG A 45 -18.89 -16.47 -7.14
CA ARG A 45 -18.25 -15.87 -8.29
C ARG A 45 -16.81 -16.31 -8.14
N SER A 46 -16.49 -17.43 -8.80
CA SER A 46 -15.14 -17.91 -8.96
C SER A 46 -14.39 -16.73 -9.53
N ALA A 47 -13.66 -16.02 -8.67
CA ALA A 47 -12.80 -14.95 -9.10
C ALA A 47 -11.85 -15.62 -10.08
N ALA A 48 -12.00 -15.33 -11.37
CA ALA A 48 -11.04 -15.75 -12.36
C ALA A 48 -9.69 -15.28 -11.81
N ALA A 49 -8.84 -16.22 -11.43
CA ALA A 49 -7.53 -15.92 -10.89
C ALA A 49 -6.85 -15.05 -11.94
N ALA A 50 -6.60 -13.79 -11.61
CA ALA A 50 -5.81 -12.94 -12.47
C ALA A 50 -4.47 -13.66 -12.66
N THR A 51 -4.13 -14.01 -13.90
CA THR A 51 -2.85 -14.63 -14.18
C THR A 51 -1.77 -13.67 -13.69
N SER A 52 -1.00 -14.10 -12.68
CA SER A 52 0.14 -13.31 -12.20
C SER A 52 1.02 -12.96 -13.39
N PRO A 53 1.48 -11.70 -13.52
CA PRO A 53 2.38 -11.33 -14.60
C PRO A 53 3.65 -12.20 -14.54
N SER A 54 4.24 -12.50 -15.69
CA SER A 54 5.45 -13.33 -15.74
C SER A 54 6.62 -12.59 -15.11
N CYS A 55 7.58 -13.35 -14.56
CA CYS A 55 8.77 -12.73 -13.98
C CYS A 55 9.63 -12.04 -15.05
N PRO A 56 10.06 -10.78 -14.84
CA PRO A 56 11.05 -10.16 -15.72
C PRO A 56 12.34 -11.00 -15.80
N PRO A 57 13.03 -11.04 -16.95
CA PRO A 57 14.26 -11.81 -17.12
C PRO A 57 15.47 -11.21 -16.37
N SER A 58 15.46 -9.90 -16.09
CA SER A 58 16.53 -9.19 -15.38
C SER A 58 15.96 -8.23 -14.33
N ALA A 59 16.82 -7.74 -13.43
CA ALA A 59 16.51 -6.72 -12.43
C ALA A 59 16.66 -5.28 -12.96
N THR A 60 16.88 -5.12 -14.28
CA THR A 60 16.91 -3.84 -14.96
C THR A 60 15.58 -3.61 -15.68
N PHE A 61 14.99 -2.44 -15.50
CA PHE A 61 13.68 -2.09 -16.08
C PHE A 61 13.81 -1.06 -17.21
N PRO A 62 12.85 -1.03 -18.16
CA PRO A 62 12.77 0.04 -19.15
C PRO A 62 12.77 1.42 -18.50
N VAL A 63 13.46 2.38 -19.12
CA VAL A 63 13.59 3.75 -18.61
C VAL A 63 12.62 4.66 -19.35
N ASP A 64 11.81 5.41 -18.61
CA ASP A 64 10.97 6.46 -19.21
C ASP A 64 11.86 7.56 -19.82
N PRO A 65 11.62 7.96 -21.07
CA PRO A 65 12.48 8.91 -21.77
C PRO A 65 12.43 10.34 -21.19
N ILE A 66 11.35 10.69 -20.48
CA ILE A 66 11.13 12.03 -19.92
C ILE A 66 11.69 12.12 -18.51
N THR A 67 11.29 11.21 -17.61
CA THR A 67 11.73 11.23 -16.21
C THR A 67 13.10 10.59 -16.02
N ARG A 68 13.59 9.82 -17.02
CA ARG A 68 14.88 9.11 -16.99
C ARG A 68 14.98 8.10 -15.85
N THR A 69 13.84 7.63 -15.36
CA THR A 69 13.73 6.65 -14.27
C THR A 69 13.28 5.30 -14.82
N PRO A 70 13.79 4.18 -14.28
CA PRO A 70 13.26 2.86 -14.59
C PRO A 70 11.81 2.72 -14.12
N GLU A 71 10.97 2.07 -14.91
CA GLU A 71 9.56 1.84 -14.58
C GLU A 71 8.98 0.59 -15.25
N ALA A 72 7.87 0.08 -14.71
CA ALA A 72 7.15 -1.05 -15.28
C ALA A 72 5.63 -0.93 -15.06
N PRO A 73 4.81 -1.41 -16.02
CA PRO A 73 3.38 -1.56 -15.83
C PRO A 73 3.04 -2.85 -15.06
N GLY A 74 1.95 -2.80 -14.31
CA GLY A 74 1.28 -3.97 -13.75
C GLY A 74 0.11 -4.44 -14.61
N VAL A 75 -0.55 -5.51 -14.16
CA VAL A 75 -1.72 -6.13 -14.78
C VAL A 75 -2.88 -6.08 -13.80
N GLY A 76 -4.02 -5.55 -14.22
CA GLY A 76 -5.25 -5.50 -13.44
C GLY A 76 -6.48 -5.43 -14.35
N ASN A 77 -7.62 -5.94 -13.90
CA ASN A 77 -8.85 -5.95 -14.71
C ASN A 77 -9.53 -4.58 -14.67
N GLY A 78 -9.39 -3.79 -15.74
CA GLY A 78 -9.94 -2.42 -15.81
C GLY A 78 -9.23 -1.43 -14.89
N VAL A 79 -8.04 -1.78 -14.41
CA VAL A 79 -7.23 -1.00 -13.46
C VAL A 79 -5.84 -0.83 -14.04
N SER A 80 -5.33 0.39 -14.06
CA SER A 80 -3.94 0.68 -14.36
C SER A 80 -3.11 0.68 -13.08
N LEU A 81 -1.96 0.01 -13.12
CA LEU A 81 -0.92 0.05 -12.10
C LEU A 81 0.41 0.31 -12.82
N TRP A 82 1.21 1.23 -12.28
CA TRP A 82 2.56 1.54 -12.73
C TRP A 82 3.48 1.68 -11.53
N ALA A 83 4.72 1.25 -11.68
CA ALA A 83 5.79 1.43 -10.71
C ALA A 83 6.95 2.17 -11.36
N MET A 84 7.45 3.21 -10.68
CA MET A 84 8.69 3.90 -10.98
C MET A 84 9.69 3.55 -9.88
N PHE A 85 10.83 3.01 -10.29
CA PHE A 85 11.85 2.48 -9.41
C PHE A 85 12.94 3.50 -9.18
N PHE A 86 13.40 3.59 -7.93
CA PHE A 86 14.59 4.34 -7.55
C PHE A 86 15.62 3.37 -6.96
N PRO A 87 16.40 2.67 -7.81
CA PRO A 87 17.60 2.00 -7.37
C PRO A 87 18.52 2.96 -6.61
N ARG A 88 19.41 2.40 -5.81
CA ARG A 88 20.43 3.18 -5.11
C ARG A 88 21.27 3.99 -6.09
N GLU A 89 21.80 5.12 -5.63
CA GLU A 89 22.63 5.99 -6.48
C GLU A 89 23.82 5.23 -7.07
N GLY A 90 23.99 5.35 -8.39
CA GLY A 90 25.04 4.64 -9.14
C GLY A 90 24.65 3.23 -9.59
N GLU A 91 23.51 2.70 -9.15
CA GLU A 91 23.04 1.37 -9.50
C GLU A 91 21.93 1.42 -10.56
N ARG A 92 21.77 0.31 -11.30
CA ARG A 92 20.74 0.16 -12.34
C ARG A 92 19.70 -0.91 -12.00
N GLU A 93 19.97 -1.71 -10.97
CA GLU A 93 19.19 -2.86 -10.58
C GLU A 93 18.62 -2.67 -9.18
N LEU A 94 17.47 -3.27 -8.92
CA LEU A 94 16.95 -3.40 -7.57
C LEU A 94 17.78 -4.47 -6.85
N GLN A 95 18.42 -4.13 -5.73
CA GLN A 95 19.27 -5.06 -4.98
C GLN A 95 18.54 -5.65 -3.77
N ALA A 96 18.83 -6.91 -3.46
CA ALA A 96 18.35 -7.54 -2.25
C ALA A 96 19.03 -6.90 -1.04
N THR A 97 18.37 -6.93 0.11
CA THR A 97 18.84 -6.41 1.40
C THR A 97 19.07 -4.89 1.47
N GLU A 98 19.02 -4.20 0.34
CA GLU A 98 19.10 -2.75 0.24
C GLU A 98 17.71 -2.11 0.22
N GLU A 99 17.60 -0.91 0.79
CA GLU A 99 16.37 -0.14 0.69
C GLU A 99 16.18 0.39 -0.73
N THR A 100 15.01 0.14 -1.30
CA THR A 100 14.58 0.69 -2.59
C THR A 100 13.31 1.49 -2.41
N LYS A 101 13.30 2.74 -2.90
CA LYS A 101 12.07 3.50 -3.07
C LYS A 101 11.35 3.08 -4.36
N ILE A 102 10.05 2.85 -4.25
CA ILE A 102 9.16 2.63 -5.39
C ILE A 102 8.01 3.64 -5.30
N VAL A 103 7.79 4.36 -6.40
CA VAL A 103 6.64 5.25 -6.57
C VAL A 103 5.61 4.54 -7.45
N TRP A 104 4.36 4.54 -7.01
CA TRP A 104 3.27 3.85 -7.68
C TRP A 104 2.29 4.85 -8.25
N ARG A 105 1.69 4.51 -9.39
CA ARG A 105 0.44 5.12 -9.83
C ARG A 105 -0.60 4.04 -10.07
N MET A 106 -1.76 4.19 -9.44
CA MET A 106 -2.83 3.22 -9.54
C MET A 106 -4.19 3.93 -9.68
N THR A 107 -4.99 3.49 -10.65
CA THR A 107 -6.38 3.93 -10.79
C THR A 107 -7.27 3.25 -9.76
N GLY A 108 -8.35 3.93 -9.33
CA GLY A 108 -9.23 3.48 -8.25
C GLY A 108 -9.20 4.47 -7.07
N THR A 109 -10.10 4.31 -6.11
CA THR A 109 -10.32 5.27 -5.02
C THR A 109 -10.04 4.68 -3.64
N GLY A 110 -9.78 5.57 -2.67
CA GLY A 110 -9.42 5.21 -1.30
C GLY A 110 -7.91 5.14 -1.07
N ASP A 111 -7.50 4.47 0.00
CA ASP A 111 -6.10 4.25 0.33
C ASP A 111 -5.48 3.15 -0.54
N LEU A 112 -4.16 3.08 -0.57
CA LEU A 112 -3.41 2.01 -1.24
C LEU A 112 -2.96 1.02 -0.17
N ARG A 113 -3.26 -0.26 -0.36
CA ARG A 113 -2.57 -1.34 0.37
C ARG A 113 -1.73 -2.11 -0.62
N ILE A 114 -0.51 -2.47 -0.21
CA ILE A 114 0.44 -3.10 -1.10
C ILE A 114 1.34 -4.07 -0.33
N ARG A 115 1.63 -5.20 -0.95
CA ARG A 115 2.52 -6.25 -0.42
C ARG A 115 3.22 -6.96 -1.57
N ALA A 116 4.33 -7.60 -1.29
CA ALA A 116 5.06 -8.39 -2.28
C ALA A 116 5.28 -9.82 -1.77
N THR A 117 5.09 -10.81 -2.63
CA THR A 117 5.39 -12.22 -2.36
C THR A 117 6.53 -12.66 -3.29
N GLY A 118 7.58 -13.23 -2.71
CA GLY A 118 8.84 -13.52 -3.38
C GLY A 118 9.22 -15.00 -3.36
N PRO A 119 10.52 -15.31 -3.48
CA PRO A 119 11.04 -16.67 -3.34
C PRO A 119 10.59 -17.33 -2.03
N ASP A 120 10.37 -18.64 -2.07
CA ASP A 120 9.94 -19.45 -0.93
C ASP A 120 8.62 -18.96 -0.27
N ASP A 121 7.76 -18.32 -1.07
CA ASP A 121 6.49 -17.72 -0.65
C ASP A 121 6.63 -16.64 0.46
N VAL A 122 7.84 -16.09 0.62
CA VAL A 122 8.09 -15.01 1.58
C VAL A 122 7.27 -13.79 1.20
N THR A 123 6.50 -13.26 2.14
CA THR A 123 5.71 -12.04 1.93
C THR A 123 6.30 -10.89 2.73
N VAL A 124 6.49 -9.74 2.07
CA VAL A 124 6.95 -8.49 2.67
C VAL A 124 5.95 -7.36 2.43
N THR A 125 5.94 -6.41 3.36
CA THR A 125 5.26 -5.11 3.22
C THR A 125 6.31 -4.00 3.12
N PRO A 126 5.93 -2.80 2.65
CA PRO A 126 6.83 -1.65 2.72
C PRO A 126 7.33 -1.42 4.15
N MET A 127 8.59 -1.02 4.31
CA MET A 127 9.13 -0.57 5.60
C MET A 127 8.61 0.84 5.97
N TRP A 128 8.18 1.60 4.97
CA TRP A 128 7.43 2.85 5.11
C TRP A 128 6.45 3.05 3.95
N GLY A 129 5.41 3.86 4.18
CA GLY A 129 4.29 4.06 3.26
C GLY A 129 3.28 2.89 3.24
N PRO A 130 2.32 2.89 2.31
CA PRO A 130 2.14 3.85 1.20
C PRO A 130 1.82 5.29 1.64
N GLU A 131 2.60 6.26 1.16
CA GLU A 131 2.37 7.69 1.39
C GLU A 131 1.78 8.33 0.13
N LEU A 132 0.68 9.07 0.26
CA LEU A 132 0.04 9.75 -0.85
C LEU A 132 0.89 10.93 -1.35
N HIS A 133 1.13 11.00 -2.66
CA HIS A 133 1.72 12.15 -3.33
C HIS A 133 0.69 12.93 -4.13
N THR A 134 0.70 14.26 -3.99
CA THR A 134 -0.26 15.16 -4.65
C THR A 134 0.22 15.72 -5.98
N GLY A 135 1.45 15.40 -6.40
CA GLY A 135 1.97 15.84 -7.70
C GLY A 135 3.40 15.38 -8.00
N SER A 136 3.67 15.17 -9.29
CA SER A 136 4.98 14.93 -9.88
C SER A 136 4.92 15.23 -11.38
N ASN A 137 6.07 15.21 -12.06
CA ASN A 137 6.15 15.24 -13.52
C ASN A 137 6.03 13.85 -14.16
N TRP A 138 5.91 12.78 -13.37
CA TRP A 138 5.76 11.42 -13.88
C TRP A 138 4.31 11.19 -14.33
N SER A 139 4.09 11.00 -15.62
CA SER A 139 2.73 10.94 -16.18
C SER A 139 2.28 9.49 -16.40
N ARG A 140 1.61 8.90 -15.41
CA ARG A 140 0.87 7.62 -15.56
C ARG A 140 -0.55 7.75 -15.00
N PRO A 141 -1.52 6.90 -15.37
CA PRO A 141 -2.88 6.99 -14.85
C PRO A 141 -2.99 6.69 -13.35
N GLY A 142 -3.82 7.45 -12.63
CA GLY A 142 -4.16 7.19 -11.23
C GLY A 142 -3.50 8.12 -10.22
N THR A 143 -3.82 7.89 -8.94
CA THR A 143 -3.22 8.59 -7.80
C THR A 143 -1.81 8.08 -7.53
N GLU A 144 -0.92 8.96 -7.08
CA GLU A 144 0.49 8.65 -6.87
C GLU A 144 0.80 8.31 -5.41
N TRP A 145 1.61 7.29 -5.17
CA TRP A 145 1.95 6.81 -3.83
C TRP A 145 3.45 6.47 -3.73
N GLY A 146 4.08 6.78 -2.61
CA GLY A 146 5.47 6.42 -2.31
C GLY A 146 5.55 5.25 -1.33
N THR A 147 6.53 4.36 -1.52
CA THR A 147 6.86 3.28 -0.59
C THR A 147 8.36 3.02 -0.56
N GLY A 148 8.85 2.51 0.56
CA GLY A 148 10.20 1.96 0.68
C GLY A 148 10.16 0.48 0.98
N TRP A 149 11.05 -0.28 0.36
CA TRP A 149 11.10 -1.72 0.44
C TRP A 149 12.50 -2.21 0.78
N ILE A 150 12.57 -3.28 1.56
CA ILE A 150 13.74 -4.16 1.63
C ILE A 150 13.27 -5.54 1.20
N PHE A 151 13.83 -6.05 0.11
CA PHE A 151 13.60 -7.41 -0.35
C PHE A 151 14.67 -8.32 0.26
N PRO A 152 14.33 -9.27 1.13
CA PRO A 152 15.33 -10.05 1.88
C PRO A 152 16.14 -11.01 1.00
N THR A 153 15.64 -11.34 -0.19
CA THR A 153 16.26 -12.30 -1.11
C THR A 153 16.15 -11.80 -2.56
N ALA A 154 17.20 -12.07 -3.33
CA ALA A 154 17.18 -11.90 -4.77
C ALA A 154 16.20 -12.89 -5.41
N GLY A 155 15.64 -12.51 -6.56
CA GLY A 155 14.71 -13.36 -7.29
C GLY A 155 13.47 -12.63 -7.75
N CYS A 156 12.43 -13.40 -8.02
CA CYS A 156 11.17 -12.86 -8.52
C CYS A 156 10.25 -12.45 -7.38
N TRP A 157 9.68 -11.27 -7.46
CA TRP A 157 8.71 -10.76 -6.51
C TRP A 157 7.45 -10.34 -7.25
N THR A 158 6.30 -10.82 -6.76
CA THR A 158 4.98 -10.41 -7.22
C THR A 158 4.39 -9.43 -6.23
N VAL A 159 4.26 -8.19 -6.64
CA VAL A 159 3.61 -7.13 -5.88
C VAL A 159 2.11 -7.17 -6.17
N GLN A 160 1.29 -7.22 -5.12
CA GLN A 160 -0.15 -6.99 -5.21
C GLN A 160 -0.49 -5.63 -4.62
N ALA A 161 -1.21 -4.82 -5.39
CA ALA A 161 -1.70 -3.51 -5.02
C ALA A 161 -3.23 -3.51 -5.03
N ASP A 162 -3.83 -2.98 -3.97
CA ASP A 162 -5.28 -2.93 -3.76
C ASP A 162 -5.73 -1.51 -3.40
N ARG A 163 -6.92 -1.09 -3.88
CA ARG A 163 -7.62 0.18 -3.54
C ARG A 163 -8.91 -0.08 -2.76
N ASP A 164 -9.41 0.84 -1.93
CA ASP A 164 -10.50 0.51 -0.98
C ASP A 164 -11.81 0.18 -1.70
N ASN A 165 -11.97 0.73 -2.91
CA ASN A 165 -13.08 0.44 -3.79
C ASN A 165 -13.02 -0.95 -4.47
N GLY A 166 -12.04 -1.80 -4.10
CA GLY A 166 -11.89 -3.15 -4.62
C GLY A 166 -11.10 -3.25 -5.94
N ALA A 167 -10.48 -2.16 -6.41
CA ALA A 167 -9.55 -2.25 -7.54
C ALA A 167 -8.28 -2.99 -7.10
N THR A 168 -7.90 -4.03 -7.85
CA THR A 168 -6.71 -4.85 -7.59
C THR A 168 -5.88 -4.97 -8.86
N ALA A 169 -4.56 -4.88 -8.71
CA ALA A 169 -3.60 -5.13 -9.77
C ALA A 169 -2.32 -5.78 -9.21
N MET A 170 -1.58 -6.45 -10.09
CA MET A 170 -0.33 -7.14 -9.74
C MET A 170 0.79 -6.68 -10.65
N LEU A 171 2.02 -6.60 -10.13
CA LEU A 171 3.23 -6.31 -10.88
C LEU A 171 4.32 -7.27 -10.45
N THR A 172 5.04 -7.87 -11.40
CA THR A 172 6.23 -8.67 -11.10
C THR A 172 7.48 -7.86 -11.33
N LEU A 173 8.42 -7.97 -10.40
CA LEU A 173 9.75 -7.38 -10.47
C LEU A 173 10.80 -8.44 -10.14
N ARG A 174 12.02 -8.27 -10.68
CA ARG A 174 13.18 -9.07 -10.27
C ARG A 174 14.11 -8.21 -9.42
N VAL A 175 14.62 -8.81 -8.36
CA VAL A 175 15.63 -8.26 -7.47
C VAL A 175 16.95 -9.01 -7.70
N ALA A 176 18.04 -8.28 -7.86
CA ALA A 176 19.41 -8.76 -8.00
C ALA A 176 20.06 -9.06 -6.62
N PRO A 177 21.14 -9.86 -6.58
CA PRO A 177 21.85 -10.21 -5.34
C PRO A 177 22.44 -9.03 -4.58
#